data_AF-A0A920FAU0-F1
#
_entry.id   AF-A0A920FAU0-F1
#
_cell.length_a   1.000
_cell.length_b   1.000
_cell.length_c   1.000
_cell.angle_alpha   90.00
_cell.angle_beta   90.00
_cell.angle_gamma   90.00
#
_symmetry.space_group_name_H-M   'P 1'
#
loop_
_entity.id
_entity.type
_entity.pdbx_description
1 polymer ?
#
loop_
_entity_poly.entity_id
_entity_poly.type
_entity_poly.pdbx_seq_one_letter_code
_entity_poly.pdbx_strand_id
1 'polypeptide(L)'
;MRKLISRNTPPLSADSIYRIWREILSANLNQQTQLTAAAYLPSRDYYDLAQDYCGSSSKIIEFSAFQEVLDQITKDAAHIGMVPGFWDNLDGRCWDKFVEVSEENNLKVISVVPIIKRQGATKSLAMIAKQKAEETGDDSSLFAIKGGIGEAYKYLIDLGPDCNWKLAIVNGYTESLKVSEGATCLHIGNFANVISAS
;
A
#
# COMPACT_ATOMS: atom_id res chain seq x y z
N MET A 1 4.40 7.99 13.47
CA MET A 1 4.18 6.75 14.25
C MET A 1 5.39 6.27 15.03
N ARG A 2 6.55 5.99 14.40
CA ARG A 2 7.77 5.46 15.08
C ARG A 2 8.17 6.22 16.34
N LYS A 3 8.25 7.55 16.26
CA LYS A 3 8.57 8.44 17.39
C LYS A 3 7.57 8.33 18.56
N LEU A 4 6.30 8.04 18.28
CA LEU A 4 5.27 7.88 19.31
C LEU A 4 5.44 6.54 20.04
N ILE A 5 5.68 5.46 19.29
CA ILE A 5 5.94 4.13 19.85
C ILE A 5 7.23 4.14 20.67
N SER A 6 8.31 4.76 20.18
CA SER A 6 9.60 4.78 20.88
C SER A 6 9.57 5.54 22.21
N ARG A 7 8.60 6.45 22.38
CA ARG A 7 8.40 7.22 23.62
C ARG A 7 7.41 6.56 24.57
N ASN A 8 6.70 5.53 24.12
CA ASN A 8 5.74 4.84 24.94
C ASN A 8 6.45 4.05 26.03
N THR A 9 5.99 4.26 27.26
CA THR A 9 6.35 3.42 28.39
C THR A 9 5.22 2.41 28.58
N PRO A 10 5.50 1.11 28.83
CA PRO A 10 4.46 0.11 29.09
C PRO A 10 3.42 0.60 30.11
N PRO A 11 2.14 0.17 30.03
CA PRO A 11 1.71 -1.15 29.53
C PRO A 11 1.09 -1.16 28.12
N LEU A 12 0.91 -0.02 27.45
CA LEU A 12 0.27 0.02 26.13
C LEU A 12 1.15 -0.64 25.06
N SER A 13 0.59 -1.54 24.27
CA SER A 13 1.29 -2.16 23.13
C SER A 13 1.41 -1.18 21.95
N ALA A 14 2.45 -1.34 21.12
CA ALA A 14 2.63 -0.54 19.91
C ALA A 14 1.41 -0.59 18.97
N ASP A 15 0.75 -1.74 18.92
CA ASP A 15 -0.48 -1.96 18.17
C ASP A 15 -1.66 -1.14 18.72
N SER A 16 -1.85 -1.12 20.03
CA SER A 16 -2.89 -0.32 20.67
C SER A 16 -2.70 1.17 20.39
N ILE A 17 -1.45 1.65 20.48
CA ILE A 17 -1.10 3.05 20.18
C ILE A 17 -1.38 3.36 18.71
N TYR A 18 -1.04 2.45 17.79
CA TYR A 18 -1.32 2.61 16.37
C TYR A 18 -2.83 2.73 16.11
N ARG A 19 -3.65 1.84 16.69
CA ARG A 19 -5.11 1.85 16.53
C ARG A 19 -5.74 3.11 17.11
N ILE A 20 -5.35 3.53 18.32
CA ILE A 20 -5.82 4.78 18.92
C ILE A 20 -5.45 5.98 18.04
N TRP A 21 -4.20 6.03 17.56
CA TRP A 21 -3.75 7.11 16.68
C TRP A 21 -4.51 7.14 15.35
N ARG A 22 -4.75 5.98 14.72
CA ARG A 22 -5.53 5.88 13.49
C ARG A 22 -6.99 6.28 13.71
N GLU A 23 -7.58 5.94 14.85
CA GLU A 23 -8.94 6.35 15.17
C GLU A 23 -9.04 7.87 15.33
N ILE A 24 -8.11 8.50 16.06
CA ILE A 24 -8.06 9.96 16.22
C ILE A 24 -7.89 10.66 14.85
N LEU A 25 -6.93 10.19 14.03
CA LEU A 25 -6.70 10.76 12.70
C LEU A 25 -7.92 10.63 11.79
N SER A 26 -8.53 9.44 11.75
CA SER A 26 -9.66 9.17 10.87
C SER A 26 -10.91 9.93 11.31
N ALA A 27 -11.17 10.01 12.61
CA ALA A 27 -12.26 10.83 13.15
C ALA A 27 -12.07 12.31 12.83
N ASN A 28 -10.85 12.85 12.95
CA ASN A 28 -10.57 14.24 12.61
C ASN A 28 -10.71 14.51 11.10
N LEU A 29 -10.23 13.60 10.26
CA LEU A 29 -10.38 13.71 8.81
C LEU A 29 -11.84 13.70 8.39
N ASN A 30 -12.66 12.79 8.95
CA ASN A 30 -14.08 12.68 8.66
C ASN A 30 -14.90 13.92 9.10
N GLN A 31 -14.41 14.71 10.06
CA GLN A 31 -15.03 16.00 10.41
C GLN A 31 -14.82 17.06 9.31
N GLN A 32 -13.72 16.99 8.56
CA GLN A 32 -13.38 17.96 7.53
C GLN A 32 -13.92 17.54 6.16
N THR A 33 -13.87 16.24 5.84
CA THR A 33 -14.33 15.69 4.57
C THR A 33 -14.66 14.22 4.75
N GLN A 34 -15.80 13.78 4.23
CA GLN A 34 -16.16 12.36 4.26
C GLN A 34 -15.29 11.58 3.27
N LEU A 35 -14.25 10.92 3.78
CA LEU A 35 -13.38 10.12 2.95
C LEU A 35 -14.12 8.87 2.48
N THR A 36 -14.11 8.63 1.17
CA THR A 36 -14.69 7.43 0.57
C THR A 36 -13.58 6.48 0.18
N ALA A 37 -13.59 5.28 0.77
CA ALA A 37 -12.65 4.21 0.44
C ALA A 37 -13.34 3.12 -0.37
N ALA A 38 -12.79 2.77 -1.53
CA ALA A 38 -13.19 1.59 -2.30
C ALA A 38 -12.24 0.43 -1.96
N ALA A 39 -12.76 -0.77 -1.72
CA ALA A 39 -11.94 -1.87 -1.24
C ALA A 39 -12.25 -3.20 -1.91
N TYR A 40 -11.22 -3.97 -2.26
CA TYR A 40 -11.33 -5.38 -2.66
C TYR A 40 -10.76 -6.23 -1.52
N LEU A 41 -11.64 -6.92 -0.79
CA LEU A 41 -11.31 -7.59 0.46
C LEU A 41 -11.75 -9.06 0.40
N PRO A 42 -10.98 -9.94 -0.27
CA PRO A 42 -11.41 -11.30 -0.58
C PRO A 42 -11.52 -12.24 0.63
N SER A 43 -11.04 -11.81 1.80
CA SER A 43 -11.19 -12.53 3.06
C SER A 43 -11.35 -11.55 4.22
N ARG A 44 -11.87 -12.08 5.34
CA ARG A 44 -12.12 -11.28 6.55
C ARG A 44 -10.85 -10.62 7.10
N ASP A 45 -9.70 -11.26 6.96
CA ASP A 45 -8.40 -10.72 7.43
C ASP A 45 -8.09 -9.36 6.77
N TYR A 46 -8.44 -9.18 5.49
CA TYR A 46 -8.25 -7.92 4.80
C TYR A 46 -9.20 -6.83 5.31
N TYR A 47 -10.44 -7.20 5.67
CA TYR A 47 -11.40 -6.26 6.23
C TYR A 47 -10.96 -5.72 7.58
N ASP A 48 -10.42 -6.58 8.45
CA ASP A 48 -9.92 -6.13 9.75
C ASP A 48 -8.71 -5.19 9.59
N LEU A 49 -7.83 -5.43 8.60
CA LEU A 49 -6.75 -4.49 8.24
C LEU A 49 -7.28 -3.17 7.68
N ALA A 50 -8.31 -3.21 6.83
CA ALA A 50 -8.94 -2.03 6.27
C ALA A 50 -9.55 -1.16 7.38
N GLN A 51 -10.26 -1.78 8.34
CA GLN A 51 -10.82 -1.11 9.51
C GLN A 51 -9.74 -0.52 10.42
N ASP A 52 -8.68 -1.27 10.73
CA ASP A 52 -7.57 -0.76 11.55
C ASP A 52 -6.87 0.46 10.91
N TYR A 53 -6.87 0.56 9.57
CA TYR A 53 -6.39 1.74 8.87
C TYR A 53 -7.42 2.88 8.84
N CYS A 54 -8.64 2.62 8.38
CA CYS A 54 -9.65 3.65 8.11
C CYS A 54 -10.33 4.18 9.39
N GLY A 55 -10.20 3.49 10.51
CA GLY A 55 -10.95 3.80 11.73
C GLY A 55 -12.44 3.50 11.60
N SER A 56 -13.15 3.58 12.72
CA SER A 56 -14.54 3.12 12.84
C SER A 56 -15.57 4.00 12.10
N SER A 57 -15.21 5.25 11.81
CA SER A 57 -16.12 6.26 11.23
C SER A 57 -16.08 6.36 9.70
N SER A 58 -15.12 5.70 9.05
CA SER A 58 -14.93 5.81 7.60
C SER A 58 -15.82 4.86 6.81
N LYS A 59 -16.36 5.33 5.68
CA LYS A 59 -17.17 4.51 4.78
C LYS A 59 -16.26 3.69 3.86
N ILE A 60 -16.22 2.38 4.09
CA ILE A 60 -15.57 1.40 3.20
C ILE A 60 -16.65 0.81 2.28
N ILE A 61 -16.47 0.96 0.97
CA ILE A 61 -17.33 0.37 -0.06
C ILE A 61 -16.59 -0.83 -0.64
N GLU A 62 -17.11 -2.02 -0.38
CA GLU A 62 -16.51 -3.28 -0.83
C GLU A 62 -16.92 -3.61 -2.27
N PHE A 63 -15.94 -4.07 -3.05
CA PHE A 63 -16.08 -4.52 -4.42
C PHE A 63 -15.60 -5.96 -4.57
N SER A 64 -16.04 -6.61 -5.64
CA SER A 64 -15.78 -8.02 -5.89
C SER A 64 -14.47 -8.27 -6.64
N ALA A 65 -13.89 -7.23 -7.25
CA ALA A 65 -12.64 -7.31 -7.98
C ALA A 65 -11.73 -6.09 -7.78
N PHE A 66 -10.42 -6.34 -7.86
CA PHE A 66 -9.39 -5.31 -7.83
C PHE A 66 -9.63 -4.19 -8.86
N GLN A 67 -10.04 -4.55 -10.08
CA GLN A 67 -10.27 -3.59 -11.16
C GLN A 67 -11.40 -2.61 -10.82
N GLU A 68 -12.45 -3.06 -10.14
CA GLU A 68 -13.55 -2.19 -9.74
C GLU A 68 -13.08 -1.10 -8.77
N VAL A 69 -12.13 -1.43 -7.89
CA VAL A 69 -11.49 -0.45 -6.98
C VAL A 69 -10.70 0.58 -7.77
N LEU A 70 -9.89 0.15 -8.75
CA LEU A 70 -9.16 1.08 -9.62
C LEU A 70 -10.09 2.00 -10.39
N ASP A 71 -11.19 1.46 -10.92
CA ASP A 71 -12.23 2.23 -11.61
C ASP A 71 -12.85 3.32 -10.72
N GLN A 72 -13.10 3.04 -9.45
CA GLN A 72 -13.63 4.06 -8.53
C GLN A 72 -12.64 5.20 -8.29
N ILE A 73 -11.34 4.89 -8.14
CA ILE A 73 -10.31 5.92 -7.92
C ILE A 73 -10.09 6.72 -9.20
N THR A 74 -9.96 6.06 -10.35
CA THR A 74 -9.72 6.70 -11.65
C THR A 74 -10.87 7.62 -12.05
N LYS A 75 -12.12 7.29 -11.70
CA LYS A 75 -13.31 8.13 -11.93
C LYS A 75 -13.60 9.15 -10.82
N ASP A 76 -12.69 9.31 -9.85
CA ASP A 76 -12.81 10.22 -8.70
C ASP A 76 -14.05 9.95 -7.82
N ALA A 77 -14.59 8.73 -7.87
CA ALA A 77 -15.70 8.28 -7.03
C ALA A 77 -15.22 7.80 -5.65
N ALA A 78 -13.94 7.43 -5.53
CA ALA A 78 -13.29 7.09 -4.26
C ALA A 78 -11.95 7.84 -4.14
N HIS A 79 -11.61 8.24 -2.91
CA HIS A 79 -10.38 8.96 -2.60
C HIS A 79 -9.20 8.00 -2.39
N ILE A 80 -9.49 6.83 -1.83
CA ILE A 80 -8.51 5.78 -1.54
C ILE A 80 -9.05 4.44 -2.03
N GLY A 81 -8.19 3.68 -2.70
CA GLY A 81 -8.39 2.27 -2.98
C GLY A 81 -7.65 1.39 -1.98
N MET A 82 -8.28 0.30 -1.56
CA MET A 82 -7.67 -0.69 -0.69
C MET A 82 -7.70 -2.04 -1.38
N VAL A 83 -6.53 -2.63 -1.57
CA VAL A 83 -6.39 -3.90 -2.27
C VAL A 83 -5.39 -4.78 -1.54
N PRO A 84 -5.47 -6.11 -1.67
CA PRO A 84 -4.49 -6.99 -1.07
C PRO A 84 -3.06 -6.64 -1.52
N GLY A 85 -2.10 -6.73 -0.60
CA GLY A 85 -0.71 -6.40 -0.90
C GLY A 85 -0.07 -7.33 -1.92
N PHE A 86 0.95 -6.83 -2.59
CA PHE A 86 1.69 -7.53 -3.65
C PHE A 86 2.54 -8.72 -3.16
N TRP A 87 2.59 -8.98 -1.85
CA TRP A 87 3.27 -10.14 -1.25
C TRP A 87 2.33 -11.31 -0.93
N ASP A 88 1.01 -11.09 -1.03
CA ASP A 88 0.02 -12.02 -0.48
C ASP A 88 -0.26 -13.26 -1.37
N ASN A 89 0.63 -13.58 -2.32
CA ASN A 89 0.54 -14.68 -3.28
C ASN A 89 -0.82 -14.73 -4.02
N LEU A 90 -1.36 -13.56 -4.38
CA LEU A 90 -2.56 -13.44 -5.19
C LEU A 90 -2.23 -13.42 -6.68
N ASP A 91 -3.26 -13.49 -7.53
CA ASP A 91 -3.12 -13.38 -8.98
C ASP A 91 -2.42 -12.07 -9.36
N GLY A 92 -1.15 -12.15 -9.76
CA GLY A 92 -0.31 -10.97 -10.05
C GLY A 92 -0.80 -10.15 -11.23
N ARG A 93 -1.72 -10.67 -12.06
CA ARG A 93 -2.36 -9.91 -13.15
C ARG A 93 -3.09 -8.66 -12.66
N CYS A 94 -3.53 -8.61 -11.40
CA CYS A 94 -4.14 -7.40 -10.85
C CYS A 94 -3.12 -6.27 -10.69
N TRP A 95 -1.90 -6.59 -10.26
CA TRP A 95 -0.80 -5.65 -10.15
C TRP A 95 -0.23 -5.28 -11.51
N ASP A 96 -0.20 -6.21 -12.47
CA ASP A 96 0.19 -5.92 -13.86
C ASP A 96 -0.74 -4.84 -14.47
N LYS A 97 -2.06 -5.01 -14.33
CA LYS A 97 -3.06 -4.01 -14.75
C LYS A 97 -2.96 -2.70 -13.98
N PHE A 98 -2.67 -2.75 -12.68
CA PHE A 98 -2.44 -1.54 -11.89
C PHE A 98 -1.30 -0.71 -12.49
N VAL A 99 -0.18 -1.36 -12.87
CA VAL A 99 0.95 -0.66 -13.47
C VAL A 99 0.54 0.04 -14.77
N GLU A 100 -0.21 -0.64 -15.65
CA GLU A 100 -0.70 -0.08 -16.91
C GLU A 100 -1.52 1.20 -16.70
N VAL A 101 -2.41 1.22 -15.72
CA VAL A 101 -3.25 2.41 -15.46
C VAL A 101 -2.55 3.47 -14.58
N SER A 102 -1.47 3.11 -13.88
CA SER A 102 -0.87 3.95 -12.84
C SER A 102 -0.23 5.23 -13.40
N GLU A 103 0.44 5.14 -14.55
CA GLU A 103 1.15 6.27 -15.16
C GLU A 103 0.14 7.30 -15.70
N GLU A 104 -0.86 6.84 -16.44
CA GLU A 104 -1.89 7.69 -17.07
C GLU A 104 -2.76 8.42 -16.04
N ASN A 105 -3.03 7.77 -14.90
CA ASN A 105 -3.95 8.28 -13.88
C ASN A 105 -3.23 8.83 -12.63
N ASN A 106 -1.90 8.88 -12.65
CA ASN A 106 -1.07 9.26 -11.49
C ASN A 106 -1.44 8.49 -10.20
N LEU A 107 -1.77 7.20 -10.33
CA LEU A 107 -2.05 6.35 -9.18
C LEU A 107 -0.73 5.90 -8.56
N LYS A 108 -0.67 5.93 -7.23
CA LYS A 108 0.47 5.45 -6.46
C LYS A 108 -0.01 4.56 -5.31
N VAL A 109 0.81 3.56 -4.98
CA VAL A 109 0.75 2.93 -3.66
C VAL A 109 1.29 3.94 -2.65
N ILE A 110 0.43 4.37 -1.72
CA ILE A 110 0.75 5.39 -0.71
C ILE A 110 0.98 4.81 0.68
N SER A 111 0.61 3.55 0.90
CA SER A 111 0.82 2.86 2.16
C SER A 111 0.65 1.37 2.00
N VAL A 112 1.28 0.59 2.88
CA VAL A 112 1.03 -0.84 3.04
C VAL A 112 0.82 -1.11 4.52
N VAL A 113 -0.28 -1.79 4.86
CA VAL A 113 -0.64 -2.15 6.24
C VAL A 113 -0.67 -3.67 6.40
N PRO A 114 -0.46 -4.21 7.62
CA PRO A 114 -0.23 -3.48 8.86
C PRO A 114 1.17 -2.86 8.94
N ILE A 115 1.26 -1.62 9.44
CA ILE A 115 2.56 -0.97 9.71
C ILE A 115 3.23 -1.61 10.94
N ILE A 116 2.44 -2.07 11.91
CA ILE A 116 2.94 -2.83 13.07
C ILE A 116 2.79 -4.31 12.75
N LYS A 117 3.91 -5.01 12.50
CA LYS A 117 3.84 -6.44 12.18
C LYS A 117 3.68 -7.25 13.45
N ARG A 118 2.48 -7.82 13.64
CA ARG A 118 2.21 -8.83 14.66
C ARG A 118 2.85 -10.16 14.25
N GLN A 119 3.31 -10.95 15.23
CA GLN A 119 3.75 -12.31 14.96
C GLN A 119 2.60 -13.12 14.33
N GLY A 120 2.89 -13.83 13.24
CA GLY A 120 1.90 -14.62 12.50
C GLY A 120 1.00 -13.84 11.54
N ALA A 121 1.12 -12.51 11.44
CA ALA A 121 0.40 -11.75 10.41
C ALA A 121 0.99 -12.06 9.02
N THR A 122 0.17 -12.66 8.15
CA THR A 122 0.54 -13.07 6.79
C THR A 122 -0.12 -12.25 5.70
N LYS A 123 -1.10 -11.41 6.06
CA LYS A 123 -1.89 -10.61 5.14
C LYS A 123 -1.47 -9.15 5.20
N SER A 124 -1.58 -8.48 4.07
CA SER A 124 -1.31 -7.06 3.96
C SER A 124 -2.29 -6.38 3.01
N LEU A 125 -2.47 -5.08 3.18
CA LEU A 125 -3.33 -4.26 2.33
C LEU A 125 -2.53 -3.09 1.81
N ALA A 126 -2.50 -2.92 0.49
CA ALA A 126 -1.94 -1.76 -0.17
C ALA A 126 -3.02 -0.69 -0.31
N MET A 127 -2.66 0.54 0.03
CA MET A 127 -3.48 1.73 -0.12
C MET A 127 -3.06 2.45 -1.40
N ILE A 128 -3.99 2.70 -2.30
CA ILE A 128 -3.77 3.33 -3.60
C ILE A 128 -4.52 4.67 -3.65
N ALA A 129 -3.89 5.71 -4.20
CA ALA A 129 -4.55 7.01 -4.40
C ALA A 129 -3.92 7.79 -5.56
N LYS A 130 -4.62 8.83 -6.03
CA LYS A 130 -4.13 9.82 -7.02
C LYS A 130 -3.21 10.88 -6.38
N GLN A 131 -2.29 10.46 -5.52
CA GLN A 131 -1.35 11.35 -4.85
C GLN A 131 -0.06 10.61 -4.52
N LYS A 132 1.04 11.36 -4.34
CA LYS A 132 2.27 10.80 -3.78
C LYS A 132 2.08 10.49 -2.30
N ALA A 133 2.77 9.49 -1.79
CA ALA A 133 2.81 9.26 -0.35
C ALA A 133 3.66 10.33 0.33
N GLU A 134 3.31 10.68 1.57
CA GLU A 134 4.16 11.52 2.40
C GLU A 134 5.42 10.76 2.83
N GLU A 135 6.58 11.39 2.66
CA GLU A 135 7.86 10.84 3.12
C GLU A 135 7.88 10.75 4.66
N THR A 136 8.20 9.58 5.19
CA THR A 136 8.33 9.33 6.63
C THR A 136 9.78 9.28 7.10
N GLY A 137 10.73 9.20 6.16
CA GLY A 137 12.18 9.10 6.42
C GLY A 137 12.66 7.67 6.70
N ASP A 138 11.74 6.72 6.81
CA ASP A 138 12.02 5.27 6.89
C ASP A 138 11.03 4.53 6.00
N ASP A 139 11.19 4.77 4.69
CA ASP A 139 10.31 4.29 3.63
C ASP A 139 11.00 3.26 2.74
N SER A 140 10.19 2.54 1.96
CA SER A 140 10.63 1.80 0.78
C SER A 140 9.94 2.37 -0.46
N SER A 141 10.68 2.44 -1.56
CA SER A 141 10.17 2.83 -2.88
C SER A 141 9.79 1.59 -3.67
N LEU A 142 8.67 1.68 -4.39
CA LEU A 142 8.10 0.61 -5.19
C LEU A 142 8.18 0.98 -6.67
N PHE A 143 8.77 0.10 -7.46
CA PHE A 143 8.93 0.25 -8.90
C PHE A 143 8.29 -0.90 -9.65
N ALA A 144 7.77 -0.63 -10.85
CA ALA A 144 7.44 -1.65 -11.83
C ALA A 144 8.49 -1.65 -12.94
N ILE A 145 8.98 -2.83 -13.29
CA ILE A 145 10.04 -3.01 -14.29
C ILE A 145 9.56 -3.97 -15.38
N LYS A 146 9.73 -3.58 -16.64
CA LYS A 146 9.47 -4.40 -17.83
C LYS A 146 10.77 -4.59 -18.61
N GLY A 147 11.16 -5.83 -18.86
CA GLY A 147 12.40 -6.19 -19.58
C GLY A 147 13.52 -6.73 -18.68
N GLY A 148 14.77 -6.60 -19.16
CA GLY A 148 15.96 -7.13 -18.49
C GLY A 148 16.32 -6.35 -17.21
N ILE A 149 16.65 -7.09 -16.15
CA ILE A 149 17.04 -6.53 -14.86
C ILE A 149 18.57 -6.49 -14.80
N GLY A 150 19.15 -5.28 -14.74
CA GLY A 150 20.60 -5.07 -14.79
C GLY A 150 21.35 -5.34 -13.49
N GLU A 151 20.65 -5.28 -12.36
CA GLU A 151 21.18 -5.61 -11.03
C GLU A 151 20.19 -6.52 -10.28
N ALA A 152 20.69 -7.52 -9.57
CA ALA A 152 19.85 -8.35 -8.70
C ALA A 152 19.30 -7.51 -7.54
N TYR A 153 18.12 -6.90 -7.72
CA TYR A 153 17.45 -6.20 -6.63
C TYR A 153 17.05 -7.21 -5.56
N LYS A 154 17.34 -6.86 -4.29
CA LYS A 154 17.15 -7.76 -3.15
C LYS A 154 15.71 -8.24 -2.99
N TYR A 155 14.74 -7.43 -3.39
CA TYR A 155 13.32 -7.74 -3.28
C TYR A 155 12.62 -7.51 -4.62
N LEU A 156 12.63 -8.56 -5.44
CA LEU A 156 11.84 -8.65 -6.67
C LEU A 156 10.63 -9.52 -6.43
N ILE A 157 9.48 -9.07 -6.91
CA ILE A 157 8.23 -9.81 -6.91
C ILE A 157 7.91 -10.15 -8.35
N ASP A 158 7.91 -11.45 -8.65
CA ASP A 158 7.42 -11.97 -9.91
C ASP A 158 5.90 -12.04 -9.86
N LEU A 159 5.24 -11.33 -10.76
CA LEU A 159 3.78 -11.30 -10.87
C LEU A 159 3.22 -12.53 -11.58
N GLY A 160 4.09 -13.37 -12.16
CA GLY A 160 3.73 -14.60 -12.84
C GLY A 160 3.99 -14.56 -14.35
N PRO A 161 3.85 -15.72 -15.03
CA PRO A 161 4.32 -15.90 -16.41
C PRO A 161 3.55 -15.08 -17.46
N ASP A 162 2.30 -14.71 -17.17
CA ASP A 162 1.44 -13.94 -18.07
C ASP A 162 1.54 -12.42 -17.85
N CYS A 163 2.39 -11.97 -16.93
CA CYS A 163 2.55 -10.56 -16.59
C CYS A 163 3.74 -9.94 -17.34
N ASN A 164 3.57 -8.71 -17.81
CA ASN A 164 4.62 -7.96 -18.48
C ASN A 164 5.58 -7.31 -17.50
N TRP A 165 5.08 -7.01 -16.29
CA TRP A 165 5.79 -6.26 -15.27
C TRP A 165 6.24 -7.16 -14.12
N LYS A 166 7.37 -6.77 -13.52
CA LYS A 166 7.83 -7.24 -12.21
C LYS A 166 7.83 -6.07 -11.25
N LEU A 167 7.59 -6.32 -9.97
CA LEU A 167 7.69 -5.27 -8.96
C LEU A 167 9.06 -5.35 -8.26
N ALA A 168 9.69 -4.20 -8.06
CA ALA A 168 10.94 -4.07 -7.35
C ALA A 168 10.77 -3.15 -6.15
N ILE A 169 11.30 -3.56 -5.01
CA ILE A 169 11.25 -2.78 -3.77
C ILE A 169 12.66 -2.37 -3.40
N VAL A 170 12.84 -1.06 -3.26
CA VAL A 170 14.12 -0.42 -2.97
C VAL A 170 14.03 0.22 -1.60
N ASN A 171 14.98 -0.11 -0.73
CA ASN A 171 15.06 0.50 0.60
C ASN A 171 15.36 2.00 0.47
N GLY A 172 14.62 2.82 1.22
CA GLY A 172 14.72 4.28 1.16
C GLY A 172 13.80 4.88 0.10
N TYR A 173 13.63 6.20 0.20
CA TYR A 173 12.90 6.98 -0.79
C TYR A 173 13.81 7.31 -1.98
N THR A 174 13.38 6.96 -3.19
CA THR A 174 13.98 7.36 -4.47
C THR A 174 12.90 7.42 -5.54
N GLU A 175 12.94 8.45 -6.39
CA GLU A 175 12.00 8.60 -7.51
C GLU A 175 12.49 7.91 -8.79
N SER A 176 13.74 7.45 -8.81
CA SER A 176 14.35 6.83 -9.98
C SER A 176 15.10 5.56 -9.63
N LEU A 177 15.11 4.61 -10.56
CA LEU A 177 15.82 3.35 -10.45
C LEU A 177 16.55 3.08 -11.76
N LYS A 178 17.86 2.83 -11.67
CA LYS A 178 18.68 2.47 -12.84
C LYS A 178 18.33 1.06 -13.28
N VAL A 179 18.00 0.88 -14.54
CA VAL A 179 17.68 -0.41 -15.17
C VAL A 179 18.56 -0.64 -16.41
N SER A 180 18.58 -1.87 -16.95
CA SER A 180 19.31 -2.19 -18.18
C SER A 180 18.84 -1.37 -19.37
N GLU A 181 19.73 -1.20 -20.35
CA GLU A 181 19.37 -0.58 -21.62
C GLU A 181 18.22 -1.35 -22.30
N GLY A 182 17.18 -0.63 -22.71
CA GLY A 182 15.96 -1.19 -23.29
C GLY A 182 14.89 -1.66 -22.29
N ALA A 183 15.15 -1.59 -20.97
CA ALA A 183 14.13 -1.85 -19.95
C ALA A 183 13.31 -0.60 -19.64
N THR A 184 12.03 -0.79 -19.29
CA THR A 184 11.14 0.27 -18.81
C THR A 184 11.02 0.17 -17.29
N CYS A 185 11.04 1.31 -16.61
CA CYS A 185 10.93 1.40 -15.16
C CYS A 185 9.98 2.53 -14.77
N LEU A 186 9.00 2.23 -13.91
CA LEU A 186 8.01 3.18 -13.41
C LEU A 186 8.05 3.22 -11.90
N HIS A 187 8.17 4.40 -11.31
CA HIS A 187 7.97 4.58 -9.87
C HIS A 187 6.47 4.54 -9.56
N ILE A 188 5.98 3.49 -8.92
CA ILE A 188 4.55 3.24 -8.70
C ILE A 188 4.10 3.47 -7.25
N GLY A 189 5.00 3.90 -6.36
CA GLY A 189 4.63 4.35 -5.03
C GLY A 189 5.78 4.25 -4.03
N ASN A 190 5.50 4.70 -2.81
CA ASN A 190 6.39 4.57 -1.68
C ASN A 190 5.54 4.32 -0.42
N PHE A 191 6.09 3.57 0.52
CA PHE A 191 5.37 3.22 1.75
C PHE A 191 6.33 3.13 2.92
N ALA A 192 5.83 3.50 4.09
CA ALA A 192 6.59 3.39 5.34
C ALA A 192 6.98 1.94 5.60
N ASN A 193 8.23 1.72 5.99
CA ASN A 193 8.70 0.41 6.39
C ASN A 193 7.88 -0.10 7.59
N VAL A 194 7.82 -1.41 7.73
CA VAL A 194 7.19 -2.06 8.89
C VAL A 194 7.94 -1.70 10.18
N ILE A 195 7.20 -1.57 11.27
CA ILE A 195 7.72 -1.45 12.63
C ILE A 195 7.58 -2.82 13.29
N SER A 196 8.70 -3.42 13.67
CA SER A 196 8.70 -4.64 14.46
C SER A 196 8.13 -4.34 15.85
N ALA A 197 7.10 -5.07 16.26
CA ALA A 197 6.65 -5.05 17.64
C ALA A 197 7.71 -5.76 18.50
N SER A 198 8.46 -4.99 19.28
CA SER A 198 9.38 -5.51 20.31
C SER A 198 8.62 -6.07 21.50
#